data_AF-A0A0D2LR19-F1
#
_entry.id   AF-A0A0D2LR19-F1
#
_cell.length_a   1.000
_cell.length_b   1.000
_cell.length_c   1.000
_cell.angle_alpha   90.00
_cell.angle_beta   90.00
_cell.angle_gamma   90.00
#
_symmetry.space_group_name_H-M   'P 1'
#
loop_
_entity.id
_entity.type
_entity.pdbx_description
1 polymer ?
#
loop_
_entity_poly.entity_id
_entity_poly.type
_entity_poly.pdbx_seq_one_letter_code
_entity_poly.pdbx_strand_id
1 'polypeptide(L)' 'MIQLSLDGKRLYVTNSLLSPWDRQFYPDLVAKGSQLVRVDVAEDGSLEINKDFIVDYGAEPDGPVLAHEARYPGEQDS' A
#
# COMPACT_ATOMS: atom_id res chain seq x y z
N MET A 1 -3.13 -4.68 0.58
CA MET A 1 -2.19 -5.79 0.28
C MET A 1 -0.83 -5.50 0.87
N ILE A 2 0.03 -6.51 0.99
CA ILE A 2 1.42 -6.35 1.41
C ILE A 2 2.35 -6.90 0.33
N GLN A 3 3.52 -6.29 0.18
CA GLN A 3 4.56 -6.70 -0.77
C GLN A 3 5.93 -6.46 -0.13
N LEU A 4 6.74 -7.51 0.03
CA LEU A 4 8.09 -7.41 0.58
C LEU A 4 9.09 -7.17 -0.57
N SER A 5 10.13 -6.37 -0.33
CA SER A 5 11.24 -6.24 -1.26
C SER A 5 12.13 -7.49 -1.28
N LEU A 6 12.79 -7.73 -2.41
CA LEU A 6 13.75 -8.84 -2.57
C LEU A 6 14.86 -8.89 -1.50
N ASP A 7 15.30 -7.72 -1.03
CA ASP A 7 16.32 -7.62 0.03
C ASP A 7 15.76 -7.78 1.45
N GLY A 8 14.44 -7.93 1.60
CA GLY A 8 13.74 -8.10 2.87
C GLY A 8 13.65 -6.84 3.74
N LYS A 9 14.14 -5.69 3.26
CA LYS A 9 14.28 -4.46 4.08
C LYS A 9 13.08 -3.52 4.03
N ARG A 10 12.18 -3.69 3.05
CA ARG A 10 11.08 -2.77 2.78
C ARG A 10 9.80 -3.54 2.54
N LEU A 11 8.78 -3.28 3.36
CA LEU A 11 7.44 -3.82 3.20
C LEU A 11 6.51 -2.70 2.72
N TYR A 12 5.90 -2.90 1.55
CA TYR A 12 4.95 -1.98 0.95
C TYR A 12 3.53 -2.43 1.30
N VAL A 13 2.70 -1.52 1.82
CA VAL A 13 1.34 -1.83 2.29
C VAL A 13 0.32 -0.90 1.66
N THR A 14 -0.71 -1.47 1.05
CA THR A 14 -1.91 -0.76 0.60
C THR A 14 -3.11 -1.12 1.47
N ASN A 15 -4.03 -0.18 1.66
CA ASN A 15 -5.18 -0.33 2.55
C ASN A 15 -6.53 -0.60 1.85
N SER A 16 -6.56 -0.73 0.52
CA SER A 16 -7.74 -1.18 -0.24
C SER A 16 -7.73 -2.70 -0.44
N LEU A 17 -8.88 -3.34 -0.23
CA LEU A 17 -9.03 -4.80 -0.34
C LEU A 17 -9.91 -5.19 -1.53
N LEU A 18 -11.14 -4.72 -1.57
CA LEU A 18 -12.12 -5.07 -2.60
C LEU A 18 -13.25 -4.06 -2.56
N SER A 19 -13.51 -3.35 -3.68
CA SER A 19 -14.33 -2.13 -3.65
C SER A 19 -15.74 -2.28 -3.03
N PRO A 20 -16.49 -3.39 -3.26
CA PRO A 20 -17.73 -3.65 -2.52
C PRO A 20 -17.57 -3.70 -0.99
N TRP A 21 -16.51 -4.35 -0.50
CA TRP A 21 -16.24 -4.48 0.93
C TRP A 21 -15.72 -3.16 1.50
N ASP A 22 -14.84 -2.47 0.78
CA ASP A 22 -14.35 -1.15 1.18
C ASP A 22 -15.52 -0.17 1.30
N ARG A 23 -16.49 -0.20 0.37
CA ARG A 23 -17.71 0.62 0.48
C ARG A 23 -18.57 0.27 1.68
N GLN A 24 -18.63 -1.00 2.07
CA GLN A 24 -19.45 -1.47 3.19
C GLN A 24 -18.82 -1.15 4.55
N PHE A 25 -17.51 -1.37 4.70
CA PHE A 25 -16.82 -1.31 5.99
C PHE A 25 -15.98 -0.03 6.17
N TYR A 26 -15.52 0.56 5.08
CA TYR A 26 -14.63 1.72 5.06
C TYR A 26 -15.09 2.78 4.03
N PRO A 27 -16.33 3.30 4.14
CA PRO A 27 -16.85 4.27 3.16
C PRO A 27 -15.96 5.51 3.01
N ASP A 28 -15.30 5.92 4.10
CA ASP A 28 -14.33 7.02 4.09
C ASP A 28 -13.09 6.73 3.24
N LEU A 29 -12.64 5.47 3.17
CA LEU A 29 -11.53 5.06 2.32
C LEU A 29 -11.89 5.25 0.84
N VAL A 30 -13.12 4.92 0.46
CA VAL A 30 -13.61 5.11 -0.91
C VAL A 30 -13.71 6.59 -1.25
N ALA A 31 -14.13 7.43 -0.29
CA ALA A 31 -14.25 8.88 -0.50
C ALA A 31 -12.89 9.60 -0.54
N LYS A 32 -11.88 9.11 0.19
CA LYS A 32 -10.57 9.76 0.34
C LYS A 32 -9.48 9.13 -0.52
N GLY A 33 -9.70 7.94 -1.05
CA GLY A 33 -8.69 7.18 -1.78
C GLY A 33 -7.82 6.35 -0.86
N SER A 34 -7.21 5.33 -1.46
CA SER A 34 -6.26 4.46 -0.77
C SER A 34 -4.89 5.11 -0.62
N GLN A 35 -4.08 4.55 0.26
CA GLN A 35 -2.67 4.91 0.38
C GLN A 35 -1.78 3.70 0.17
N LEU A 36 -0.58 3.94 -0.34
CA LEU A 36 0.56 3.03 -0.25
C LEU A 36 1.57 3.63 0.75
N VAL A 37 1.91 2.84 1.76
CA VAL A 37 2.94 3.19 2.76
C VAL A 37 4.10 2.21 2.70
N ARG A 38 5.28 2.66 3.10
CA ARG A 38 6.45 1.79 3.29
C ARG A 38 6.69 1.58 4.78
N VAL A 39 6.99 0.35 5.14
CA VAL A 39 7.46 -0.06 6.46
C VAL A 39 8.90 -0.53 6.30
N ASP A 40 9.81 0.04 7.07
CA ASP A 40 11.19 -0.36 7.13
C ASP A 40 11.33 -1.57 8.07
N VAL A 41 12.04 -2.60 7.61
CA VAL A 41 12.28 -3.85 8.34
C VAL A 41 13.73 -3.86 8.81
N ALA A 42 13.94 -3.86 10.12
CA ALA A 42 15.27 -3.95 10.71
C ALA A 42 15.79 -5.40 10.75
N GLU A 43 17.09 -5.57 10.93
CA GLU A 43 17.74 -6.89 10.99
C GLU A 43 17.24 -7.76 12.17
N ASP A 44 16.74 -7.13 13.23
CA ASP A 44 16.14 -7.80 14.39
C ASP A 44 14.65 -8.14 14.20
N GLY A 45 14.08 -7.82 13.03
CA GLY A 45 12.68 -8.04 12.69
C GLY A 45 11.72 -6.96 13.19
N SER A 46 12.21 -5.88 13.81
CA SER A 46 11.37 -4.74 14.14
C SER A 46 10.87 -4.01 12.88
N LEU A 47 9.68 -3.41 13.02
CA LEU A 47 8.96 -2.76 11.93
C LEU A 47 8.68 -1.30 12.30
N GLU A 48 9.07 -0.38 11.43
CA GLU A 48 8.78 1.05 11.59
C GLU A 48 8.13 1.62 10.33
N ILE A 49 7.04 2.39 10.50
CA ILE A 49 6.43 3.10 9.37
C ILE A 49 7.38 4.20 8.90
N ASN A 50 7.76 4.15 7.64
CA ASN A 50 8.56 5.20 7.04
C ASN A 50 7.68 6.43 6.77
N LYS A 51 7.90 7.50 7.54
CA LYS A 51 7.10 8.74 7.46
C LYS A 51 7.43 9.60 6.24
N ASP A 52 8.53 9.31 5.56
CA ASP A 52 8.97 10.04 4.37
C ASP A 52 8.43 9.41 3.08
N PHE A 53 7.80 8.24 3.16
CA PHE A 53 7.24 7.52 2.03
C PHE A 53 5.75 7.22 2.23
N ILE A 54 4.92 8.06 1.62
CA ILE A 54 3.48 7.87 1.50
C ILE A 54 3.08 8.25 0.08
N VAL A 55 2.37 7.36 -0.60
CA VAL A 55 1.68 7.67 -1.85
C VAL A 55 0.19 7.73 -1.55
N ASP A 56 -0.41 8.90 -1.78
CA ASP A 56 -1.83 9.15 -1.57
C ASP A 56 -2.55 9.14 -2.91
N TYR A 57 -3.44 8.17 -3.10
CA TYR A 57 -4.23 8.00 -4.32
C TYR A 57 -5.57 8.77 -4.26
N GLY A 58 -5.76 9.64 -3.27
CA GLY A 58 -6.95 10.48 -3.12
C GLY A 58 -7.04 11.65 -4.10
N ALA A 59 -5.89 12.15 -4.56
CA ALA A 59 -5.78 13.35 -5.39
C ALA A 59 -5.48 13.04 -6.87
N GLU A 60 -5.79 11.82 -7.33
CA GLU A 60 -5.63 11.46 -8.74
C GLU A 60 -6.55 12.31 -9.64
N PRO A 61 -6.17 12.58 -10.91
CA PRO A 61 -6.89 13.52 -11.79
C PRO A 61 -8.37 13.23 -11.98
N ASP A 62 -8.76 11.95 -11.95
CA ASP A 62 -10.13 11.46 -12.15
C ASP A 62 -10.84 11.12 -10.83
N GLY A 63 -10.26 11.53 -9.70
CA GLY A 63 -10.79 11.29 -8.36
C GLY A 63 -10.13 10.11 -7.63
N PRO A 64 -10.56 9.81 -6.40
CA PRO A 64 -9.87 8.87 -5.52
C PRO A 64 -9.78 7.44 -6.08
N VAL A 65 -8.59 6.85 -6.01
CA VAL A 65 -8.30 5.49 -6.50
C VAL A 65 -8.07 4.52 -5.34
N LEU A 66 -8.52 3.27 -5.54
CA LEU A 66 -8.44 2.15 -4.59
C LEU A 66 -7.34 1.16 -4.99
N ALA A 67 -6.08 1.58 -4.93
CA ALA A 67 -4.91 0.76 -5.25
C ALA A 67 -4.86 -0.50 -4.37
N HIS A 68 -4.98 -1.65 -5.01
CA HIS A 68 -5.05 -2.94 -4.33
C HIS A 68 -3.68 -3.60 -4.21
N GLU A 69 -3.01 -3.88 -5.33
CA GLU A 69 -1.75 -4.63 -5.37
C GLU A 69 -0.59 -3.73 -5.81
N ALA A 70 0.57 -3.90 -5.18
CA ALA A 70 1.83 -3.35 -5.63
C ALA A 70 2.77 -4.51 -5.98
N ARG A 71 3.51 -4.40 -7.09
CA ARG A 71 4.44 -5.44 -7.54
C ARG A 71 5.84 -4.86 -7.65
N TYR A 72 6.80 -5.52 -7.00
CA TYR A 72 8.20 -5.10 -7.09
C TYR A 72 8.79 -5.52 -8.46
N PRO A 73 9.51 -4.63 -9.17
CA PRO A 73 10.15 -5.00 -10.44
C PRO A 73 11.12 -6.16 -10.25
N GLY A 74 11.01 -7.20 -11.08
CA GLY A 74 11.92 -8.35 -11.08
C GLY A 74 11.44 -9.60 -10.33
N GLU A 75 10.29 -9.57 -9.66
CA GLU A 75 9.70 -10.76 -9.03
C GLU A 75 8.80 -11.60 -9.96
N GLN A 76 8.45 -11.09 -11.14
CA GLN A 76 7.54 -11.77 -12.06
C GLN A 76 8.22 -12.81 -12.97
N ASP A 77 9.56 -12.86 -12.97
CA ASP A 77 10.37 -13.71 -13.87
C ASP A 77 11.03 -14.92 -13.17
N SER A 78 10.60 -15.28 -11.96
CA SER A 78 11.10 -16.45 -11.21
C SER A 78 10.09 -17.59 -11.11
#